data_AF-A0A2S9FI85-F1
#
_entry.id   AF-A0A2S9FI85-F1
#
_cell.length_a   1.000
_cell.length_b   1.000
_cell.length_c   1.000
_cell.angle_alpha   90.00
_cell.angle_beta   90.00
_cell.angle_gamma   90.00
#
_symmetry.space_group_name_H-M   'P 1'
#
loop_
_entity.id
_entity.type
_entity.pdbx_description
1 polymer ?
#
loop_
_entity_poly.entity_id
_entity_poly.type
_entity_poly.pdbx_seq_one_letter_code
_entity_poly.pdbx_strand_id
1 'polypeptide(L)' 'LLQQAEIALVALDGDVSVRDRAFYSGKVATGKFFARNVLPRLTAQSAVLAAVDLTAMDVAEDAF' A
#
# COMPACT_ATOMS: atom_id res chain seq x y z
N LEU A 1 -0.34 6.33 6.64
CA LEU A 1 0.99 5.67 6.74
C LEU A 1 2.11 6.53 6.14
N LEU A 2 2.00 6.98 4.88
CA LEU A 2 3.04 7.80 4.26
C LEU A 2 3.26 9.16 4.95
N GLN A 3 2.18 9.87 5.29
CA GLN A 3 2.28 11.10 6.08
C GLN A 3 2.95 10.88 7.46
N GLN A 4 2.68 9.73 8.10
CA GLN A 4 3.36 9.39 9.35
C GLN A 4 4.84 9.06 9.15
N ALA A 5 5.20 8.45 8.01
CA ALA A 5 6.59 8.19 7.66
C ALA A 5 7.35 9.51 7.36
N GLU A 6 6.70 10.48 6.73
CA GLU A 6 7.26 11.80 6.48
C GLU A 6 7.49 12.57 7.78
N ILE A 7 6.50 12.65 8.66
CA ILE A 7 6.64 13.27 9.99
C ILE A 7 7.74 12.58 10.80
N ALA A 8 7.82 11.24 10.73
CA ALA A 8 8.85 10.47 11.40
C ALA A 8 10.26 10.73 10.85
N LEU A 9 10.41 10.95 9.53
CA LEU A 9 11.70 11.35 8.94
C LEU A 9 12.14 12.71 9.48
N VAL A 10 11.25 13.70 9.48
CA VAL A 10 11.56 15.03 10.01
C VAL A 10 11.90 14.97 11.51
N ALA A 11 11.21 14.14 12.29
CA ALA A 11 11.49 13.97 13.71
C ALA A 11 12.85 13.28 13.97
N LEU A 12 13.33 12.43 13.06
CA LEU A 12 14.62 11.73 13.17
C LEU A 12 15.84 12.64 12.91
N ASP A 13 15.63 13.77 12.22
CA ASP A 13 16.66 14.79 11.95
C ASP A 13 16.97 15.65 13.19
N GLY A 14 16.10 15.62 14.20
CA GLY A 14 16.30 16.27 15.50
C GLY A 14 16.98 15.37 16.53
N ASP A 15 17.16 15.91 17.73
CA ASP A 15 17.65 15.13 18.87
C ASP A 15 16.48 14.43 19.56
N VAL A 16 16.47 13.10 19.50
CA VAL A 16 15.38 12.25 19.97
C VAL A 16 15.94 11.10 20.79
N SER A 17 15.19 10.69 21.82
CA SER A 17 15.57 9.57 22.67
C SER A 17 15.75 8.29 21.82
N VAL A 18 16.55 7.34 22.32
CA VAL A 18 16.79 6.05 21.62
C VAL A 18 15.48 5.31 21.34
N ARG A 19 14.52 5.38 22.26
CA ARG A 19 13.19 4.77 22.11
C ARG A 19 12.40 5.42 20.97
N ASP A 20 12.39 6.74 20.93
CA ASP A 20 11.61 7.47 19.92
C ASP A 20 12.26 7.34 18.53
N ARG A 21 13.61 7.29 18.47
CA ARG A 21 14.35 6.97 17.25
C ARG A 21 13.96 5.62 16.67
N ALA A 22 13.87 4.57 17.50
CA ALA A 22 13.44 3.24 17.07
C ALA A 22 11.99 3.25 16.56
N PHE A 23 11.10 3.95 17.26
CA PHE A 23 9.69 4.09 16.86
C PHE A 23 9.53 4.80 15.51
N TYR A 24 10.16 5.97 15.34
CA TYR A 24 10.10 6.72 14.09
C TYR A 24 10.73 5.96 12.92
N SER A 25 11.85 5.27 13.15
CA SER A 25 12.46 4.40 12.13
C SER A 25 11.50 3.30 11.67
N GLY A 26 10.74 2.69 12.61
CA GLY A 26 9.71 1.71 12.30
C GLY A 26 8.55 2.29 11.48
N LYS A 27 8.14 3.54 11.74
CA LYS A 27 7.12 4.24 10.94
C LYS A 27 7.58 4.47 9.50
N VAL A 28 8.83 4.87 9.30
CA VAL A 28 9.43 5.03 7.97
C VAL A 28 9.48 3.69 7.23
N ALA A 29 9.96 2.64 7.89
CA ALA A 29 10.05 1.31 7.30
C ALA A 29 8.67 0.77 6.87
N THR A 30 7.67 0.92 7.73
CA THR A 30 6.28 0.51 7.42
C THR A 30 5.71 1.31 6.25
N GLY A 31 5.96 2.62 6.20
CA GLY A 31 5.56 3.48 5.07
C GLY A 31 6.15 3.01 3.74
N LYS A 32 7.47 2.71 3.72
CA LYS A 32 8.16 2.16 2.54
C LYS A 32 7.62 0.79 2.13
N PHE A 33 7.39 -0.10 3.10
CA PHE A 33 6.83 -1.43 2.83
C PHE A 33 5.45 -1.34 2.17
N PHE A 34 4.56 -0.51 2.72
CA PHE A 34 3.21 -0.33 2.19
C PHE A 34 3.24 0.22 0.76
N ALA A 35 4.07 1.23 0.50
CA ALA A 35 4.20 1.81 -0.83
C ALA A 35 4.71 0.80 -1.87
N ARG A 36 5.65 -0.06 -1.50
CA ARG A 36 6.26 -1.03 -2.42
C ARG A 36 5.44 -2.29 -2.63
N ASN A 37 4.70 -2.75 -1.62
CA ASN A 37 4.09 -4.08 -1.63
C ASN A 37 2.56 -4.05 -1.68
N VAL A 38 1.93 -2.96 -1.22
CA VAL A 38 0.47 -2.88 -1.15
C VAL A 38 -0.09 -2.00 -2.27
N LEU A 39 0.46 -0.80 -2.47
CA LEU A 39 -0.06 0.14 -3.48
C LEU A 39 -0.07 -0.41 -4.91
N PRO A 40 0.96 -1.15 -5.40
CA PRO A 40 0.94 -1.66 -6.79
C PRO A 40 -0.23 -2.59 -7.10
N ARG A 41 -0.80 -3.23 -6.07
CA ARG A 41 -1.96 -4.12 -6.23
C ARG A 41 -3.20 -3.35 -6.69
N LEU A 42 -3.35 -2.09 -6.26
CA LEU A 42 -4.48 -1.25 -6.68
C LEU A 42 -4.45 -0.97 -8.19
N THR A 43 -3.28 -0.74 -8.76
CA THR A 43 -3.13 -0.54 -10.21
C THR A 43 -3.53 -1.80 -10.98
N ALA A 44 -3.09 -2.98 -10.52
CA ALA A 44 -3.48 -4.25 -11.13
C ALA A 44 -4.99 -4.49 -11.01
N GLN A 45 -5.57 -4.25 -9.84
CA GLN A 45 -7.01 -4.39 -9.63
C GLN A 45 -7.81 -3.41 -10.48
N SER A 46 -7.37 -2.15 -10.60
CA SER A 46 -8.00 -1.16 -11.46
C SER A 46 -7.98 -1.58 -12.93
N ALA A 47 -6.88 -2.18 -13.40
CA ALA A 47 -6.78 -2.68 -14.77
C ALA A 47 -7.75 -3.85 -15.03
N VAL A 48 -7.88 -4.77 -14.07
CA VAL A 48 -8.86 -5.87 -14.14
C VAL A 48 -10.28 -5.31 -14.20
N LEU A 49 -10.62 -4.36 -13.32
CA LEU A 49 -11.94 -3.74 -13.28
C LEU A 49 -12.27 -2.99 -14.59
N ALA A 50 -11.28 -2.32 -15.18
CA ALA A 50 -11.44 -1.63 -16.46
C ALA A 50 -11.66 -2.59 -17.64
N ALA A 51 -11.25 -3.85 -17.51
CA ALA A 51 -11.41 -4.90 -18.53
C ALA A 51 -12.65 -5.79 -18.30
N VAL A 52 -13.47 -5.51 -17.28
CA VAL A 52 -14.69 -6.29 -17.03
C VAL A 52 -15.67 -6.12 -18.19
N ASP A 53 -16.20 -7.24 -18.66
CA ASP A 53 -17.19 -7.30 -19.73
C ASP A 53 -18.29 -8.33 -19.41
N LEU A 54 -19.17 -8.60 -20.39
CA LEU A 54 -20.29 -9.53 -20.25
C LEU A 54 -19.91 -10.99 -20.50
N THR A 55 -18.63 -11.31 -20.75
CA THR A 55 -18.20 -12.67 -21.10
C THR A 55 -18.69 -13.70 -20.09
N ALA A 56 -18.67 -13.38 -18.79
CA ALA A 56 -19.16 -14.28 -17.74
C ALA A 56 -20.69 -14.44 -17.73
N MET A 57 -21.44 -13.43 -18.20
CA MET A 57 -22.91 -13.46 -18.27
C MET A 57 -23.42 -14.19 -19.51
N ASP A 58 -22.61 -14.24 -20.57
CA ASP A 58 -22.95 -14.89 -21.85
C ASP A 58 -22.66 -16.40 -21.85
N VAL A 59 -22.07 -16.94 -20.78
CA VAL A 59 -21.83 -18.38 -20.65
C VAL A 59 -23.14 -19.11 -20.37
N ALA A 60 -23.40 -20.17 -21.12
CA ALA A 60 -24.58 -20.99 -20.93
C ALA A 60 -24.56 -21.68 -19.55
N GLU A 61 -25.71 -21.73 -18.89
CA GLU A 61 -25.84 -22.27 -17.52
C GLU A 61 -25.42 -23.75 -17.43
N ASP A 62 -25.59 -24.51 -18.51
CA ASP A 62 -25.19 -25.92 -18.63
C ASP A 62 -23.67 -26.14 -18.73
N ALA A 63 -22.87 -25.07 -18.84
CA ALA A 63 -21.40 -25.13 -18.86
C ALA A 63 -20.75 -25.05 -17.46
N PHE A 64 -21.53 -24.89 -16.38
CA PHE A 64 -21.09 -24.85 -14.97
C PHE A 64 -21.71 -25.98 -14.15
#